data_AF-A0AAW1NCI4-F1
#
_entry.id   AF-A0AAW1NCI4-F1
#
_cell.length_a   1.000
_cell.length_b   1.000
_cell.length_c   1.000
_cell.angle_alpha   90.00
_cell.angle_beta   90.00
_cell.angle_gamma   90.00
#
_symmetry.space_group_name_H-M   'P 1'
#
loop_
_entity.id
_entity.type
_entity.pdbx_description
1 polymer ?
#
loop_
_entity_poly.entity_id
_entity_poly.type
_entity_poly.pdbx_seq_one_letter_code
_entity_poly.pdbx_strand_id
1 'polypeptide(L)'
;MKKTNQGLVIESWVPQLMFLEHKAIGGMLTHVGWGTMLEGITAGLPLVTWPLYAEQFYNERLVVDVLKIGVGVGVKELCGLDEIGKKETIGRENIEASVRLVMGDGEEAAAMRLRVKELSEASMKAVREGGSSKANIHDFLNELSTLRSLRKA
;
A
#
# COMPACT_ATOMS: atom_id res chain seq x y z
N MET A 1 0.61 22.47 12.75
CA MET A 1 -0.14 22.35 11.48
C MET A 1 0.20 23.55 10.60
N LYS A 2 0.78 23.32 9.41
CA LYS A 2 1.08 24.37 8.42
C LYS A 2 0.17 24.17 7.22
N LYS A 3 -0.57 25.20 6.78
CA LYS A 3 -1.57 25.10 5.71
C LYS A 3 -1.31 26.16 4.63
N THR A 4 -1.44 25.74 3.38
CA THR A 4 -1.52 26.62 2.20
C THR A 4 -2.80 26.27 1.43
N ASN A 5 -3.06 26.96 0.31
CA ASN A 5 -4.15 26.57 -0.60
C ASN A 5 -3.92 25.22 -1.28
N GLN A 6 -2.68 24.73 -1.31
CA GLN A 6 -2.30 23.53 -2.07
C GLN A 6 -1.77 22.39 -1.20
N GLY A 7 -1.56 22.62 0.10
CA GLY A 7 -0.95 21.63 0.98
C GLY A 7 -1.27 21.84 2.46
N LEU A 8 -1.27 20.73 3.19
CA LEU A 8 -1.47 20.68 4.63
C LEU A 8 -0.41 19.77 5.25
N VAL A 9 0.37 20.31 6.19
CA VAL A 9 1.38 19.56 6.94
C VAL A 9 0.89 19.40 8.38
N ILE A 10 0.79 18.15 8.82
CA ILE A 10 0.38 17.75 10.16
C ILE A 10 1.56 16.99 10.79
N GLU A 11 2.06 17.49 11.92
CA GLU A 11 3.21 16.90 12.64
C GLU A 11 2.77 15.95 13.77
N SER A 12 1.48 15.95 14.10
CA SER A 12 0.86 15.04 15.05
C SER A 12 0.30 13.80 14.33
N TRP A 13 -0.10 12.81 15.12
CA TRP A 13 -0.87 11.68 14.61
C TRP A 13 -2.14 12.14 13.88
N VAL A 14 -2.52 11.39 12.84
CA VAL A 14 -3.74 11.59 12.06
C VAL A 14 -4.53 10.28 11.97
N PRO A 15 -5.87 10.33 11.90
CA PRO A 15 -6.69 9.16 11.63
C PRO A 15 -6.54 8.74 10.16
N GLN A 16 -5.43 8.08 9.83
CA GLN A 16 -4.99 7.75 8.47
C GLN A 16 -6.12 7.18 7.60
N LEU A 17 -6.87 6.19 8.11
CA LEU A 17 -7.97 5.57 7.37
C LEU A 17 -9.04 6.59 6.92
N MET A 18 -9.37 7.57 7.75
CA MET A 18 -10.34 8.61 7.39
C MET A 18 -9.84 9.49 6.23
N PHE A 19 -8.52 9.71 6.13
CA PHE A 19 -7.95 10.42 5.00
C PHE A 19 -7.97 9.53 3.74
N LEU A 20 -7.48 8.29 3.84
CA LEU A 20 -7.37 7.40 2.69
C LEU A 20 -8.73 7.09 2.04
N GLU A 21 -9.80 6.95 2.83
CA GLU A 21 -11.16 6.69 2.33
C GLU A 21 -11.85 7.94 1.73
N HIS A 22 -11.25 9.12 1.88
CA HIS A 22 -11.85 10.36 1.41
C HIS A 22 -11.72 10.52 -0.11
N LYS A 23 -12.84 10.80 -0.79
CA LYS A 23 -12.92 10.93 -2.27
C LYS A 23 -11.98 11.97 -2.90
N ALA A 24 -11.44 12.88 -2.10
CA ALA A 24 -10.48 13.89 -2.56
C ALA A 24 -9.03 13.38 -2.63
N ILE A 25 -8.74 12.19 -2.07
CA ILE A 25 -7.41 11.59 -2.15
C ILE A 25 -7.29 10.82 -3.47
N GLY A 26 -6.28 11.18 -4.26
CA GLY A 26 -6.04 10.57 -5.58
C GLY A 26 -4.89 9.55 -5.61
N GLY A 27 -4.11 9.44 -4.53
CA GLY A 27 -2.98 8.53 -4.43
C GLY A 27 -2.26 8.66 -3.08
N MET A 28 -1.38 7.70 -2.78
CA MET A 28 -0.63 7.65 -1.52
C MET A 28 0.86 7.41 -1.77
N LEU A 29 1.71 8.27 -1.21
CA LEU A 29 3.15 8.00 -1.10
C LEU A 29 3.43 7.23 0.18
N THR A 30 4.13 6.10 0.10
CA THR A 30 4.39 5.23 1.24
C THR A 30 5.72 4.48 1.12
N HIS A 31 6.27 4.07 2.26
CA HIS A 31 7.41 3.14 2.32
C HIS A 31 7.03 1.69 2.01
N VAL A 32 5.78 1.41 1.64
CA VAL A 32 5.27 0.08 1.23
C VAL A 32 5.52 -1.04 2.25
N GLY A 33 5.47 -0.72 3.55
CA GLY A 33 5.26 -1.75 4.57
C GLY A 33 3.92 -2.46 4.36
N TRP A 34 3.86 -3.78 4.60
CA TRP A 34 2.71 -4.61 4.19
C TRP A 34 1.34 -4.06 4.66
N GLY A 35 1.24 -3.61 5.92
CA GLY A 35 0.01 -3.05 6.46
C GLY A 35 -0.45 -1.80 5.73
N THR A 36 0.43 -0.80 5.58
CA THR A 36 0.10 0.46 4.87
C THR A 36 -0.19 0.21 3.39
N MET A 37 0.52 -0.73 2.76
CA MET A 37 0.22 -1.14 1.38
C MET A 37 -1.22 -1.66 1.26
N LEU A 38 -1.65 -2.55 2.16
CA LEU A 38 -3.01 -3.09 2.18
C LEU A 38 -4.08 -2.01 2.46
N GLU A 39 -3.80 -1.04 3.33
CA GLU A 39 -4.70 0.11 3.57
C GLU A 39 -4.91 0.93 2.30
N GLY A 40 -3.82 1.26 1.58
CA GLY A 40 -3.89 1.98 0.31
C GLY A 40 -4.65 1.22 -0.78
N ILE A 41 -4.37 -0.08 -0.93
CA ILE A 41 -5.07 -0.94 -1.89
C ILE A 41 -6.56 -1.04 -1.56
N THR A 42 -6.89 -1.25 -0.28
CA THR A 42 -8.29 -1.36 0.16
C THR A 42 -9.04 -0.04 -0.03
N ALA A 43 -8.38 1.10 0.15
CA ALA A 43 -8.92 2.42 -0.15
C ALA A 43 -9.05 2.71 -1.66
N GLY A 44 -8.50 1.86 -2.54
CA GLY A 44 -8.56 2.05 -3.99
C GLY A 44 -7.60 3.16 -4.48
N LEU A 45 -6.46 3.35 -3.80
CA LEU A 45 -5.51 4.41 -4.11
C LEU A 45 -4.26 3.87 -4.81
N PRO A 46 -3.87 4.43 -5.97
CA PRO A 46 -2.56 4.16 -6.55
C PRO A 46 -1.43 4.60 -5.62
N LEU A 47 -0.31 3.90 -5.68
CA LEU A 47 0.80 4.06 -4.74
C LEU A 47 2.02 4.71 -5.39
N VAL A 48 2.65 5.65 -4.68
CA VAL A 48 4.04 6.06 -4.94
C VAL A 48 4.91 5.36 -3.90
N THR A 49 5.80 4.48 -4.36
CA THR A 49 6.58 3.59 -3.49
C THR A 49 7.94 4.20 -3.17
N TRP A 50 8.31 4.16 -1.89
CA TRP A 50 9.59 4.65 -1.39
C TRP A 50 10.16 3.67 -0.36
N PRO A 51 10.61 2.48 -0.77
CA PRO A 51 11.11 1.48 0.19
C PRO A 51 12.35 2.00 0.94
N LEU A 52 12.50 1.60 2.21
CA LEU A 52 13.62 1.94 3.07
C LEU A 52 14.36 0.68 3.57
N TYR A 53 13.62 -0.32 4.09
CA TYR A 53 14.21 -1.49 4.73
C TYR A 53 13.28 -2.72 4.71
N ALA A 54 13.75 -3.85 5.29
CA ALA A 54 13.00 -5.10 5.43
C ALA A 54 12.41 -5.61 4.10
N GLU A 55 11.13 -5.97 4.08
CA GLU A 55 10.44 -6.57 2.94
C GLU A 55 9.94 -5.54 1.91
N GLN A 56 10.11 -4.24 2.19
CA GLN A 56 9.53 -3.14 1.42
C GLN A 56 9.96 -3.15 -0.05
N PHE A 57 11.20 -3.57 -0.35
CA PHE A 57 11.67 -3.70 -1.74
C PHE A 57 10.92 -4.80 -2.52
N TYR A 58 10.54 -5.89 -1.85
CA TYR A 58 9.70 -6.92 -2.47
C TYR A 58 8.27 -6.44 -2.64
N ASN A 59 7.73 -5.71 -1.66
CA ASN A 59 6.40 -5.11 -1.76
C ASN A 59 6.35 -4.06 -2.89
N GLU A 60 7.40 -3.26 -3.07
CA GLU A 60 7.51 -2.35 -4.22
C GLU A 60 7.42 -3.12 -5.54
N ARG A 61 8.15 -4.23 -5.70
CA ARG A 61 8.09 -5.05 -6.92
C ARG A 61 6.70 -5.64 -7.15
N LEU A 62 6.03 -6.08 -6.08
CA LEU A 62 4.64 -6.50 -6.16
C LEU A 62 3.73 -5.36 -6.64
N VAL A 63 3.88 -4.15 -6.11
CA VAL A 63 3.05 -2.98 -6.46
C VAL A 63 3.31 -2.49 -7.88
N VAL A 64 4.57 -2.35 -8.28
CA VAL A 64 5.00 -1.72 -9.54
C VAL A 64 5.02 -2.71 -10.69
N ASP A 65 5.66 -3.88 -10.51
CA ASP A 65 5.91 -4.79 -11.63
C ASP A 65 4.77 -5.79 -11.85
N VAL A 66 4.15 -6.27 -10.75
CA VAL A 66 3.13 -7.33 -10.79
C VAL A 66 1.71 -6.75 -10.84
N LEU A 67 1.31 -6.01 -9.81
CA LEU A 67 -0.03 -5.43 -9.70
C LEU A 67 -0.19 -4.20 -10.62
N LYS A 68 0.92 -3.51 -10.92
CA LYS A 68 0.96 -2.28 -11.73
C LYS A 68 0.02 -1.21 -11.20
N ILE A 69 -0.05 -1.03 -9.89
CA ILE A 69 -0.93 -0.03 -9.24
C ILE A 69 -0.16 1.14 -8.65
N GLY A 70 1.13 1.24 -8.96
CA GLY A 70 1.98 2.28 -8.42
C GLY A 70 3.29 2.42 -9.16
N VAL A 71 4.07 3.41 -8.71
CA VAL A 71 5.35 3.81 -9.30
C VAL A 71 6.37 4.07 -8.20
N GLY A 72 7.60 3.63 -8.40
CA GLY A 72 8.68 3.86 -7.43
C GLY A 72 9.38 5.19 -7.64
N VAL A 73 9.79 5.82 -6.54
CA VAL A 73 10.60 7.05 -6.57
C VAL A 73 12.06 6.78 -6.98
N GLY A 74 12.43 5.52 -7.25
CA GLY A 74 13.73 5.15 -7.77
C GLY A 74 14.78 4.78 -6.73
N VAL A 75 14.38 4.32 -5.54
CA VAL A 75 15.32 3.75 -4.56
C VAL A 75 15.87 2.43 -5.11
N LYS A 76 17.19 2.30 -5.22
CA LYS A 76 17.85 1.11 -5.80
C LYS A 76 18.55 0.22 -4.78
N GLU A 77 18.88 0.76 -3.62
CA GLU A 77 19.69 0.05 -2.62
C GLU A 77 18.95 -0.04 -1.29
N LEU A 78 19.02 -1.24 -0.69
CA LEU A 78 18.67 -1.46 0.70
C LEU A 78 19.67 -0.69 1.58
N CYS A 79 19.16 0.19 2.43
CA CYS A 79 19.96 0.83 3.46
C CYS A 79 19.86 0.01 4.74
N GLY A 80 21.00 -0.30 5.37
CA GLY A 80 20.99 -0.73 6.76
C GLY A 80 20.33 0.34 7.64
N LEU A 81 19.71 -0.05 8.76
CA LEU A 81 19.10 0.91 9.71
C LEU A 81 20.12 1.97 10.18
N ASP A 82 21.39 1.61 10.25
CA ASP A 82 22.53 2.45 10.59
C ASP A 82 23.03 3.35 9.45
N GLU A 83 22.56 3.10 8.22
CA GLU A 83 22.89 3.85 7.00
C GLU A 83 21.78 4.82 6.56
N ILE A 84 20.62 4.82 7.25
CA ILE A 84 19.52 5.76 6.97
C ILE A 84 20.04 7.20 7.13
N GLY A 85 19.97 7.98 6.04
CA GLY A 85 20.45 9.36 5.99
C GLY A 85 21.94 9.51 5.63
N LYS A 86 22.67 8.41 5.38
CA LYS A 86 24.09 8.43 4.98
C LYS A 86 24.33 8.14 3.50
N LYS A 87 23.34 7.57 2.79
CA LYS A 87 23.39 7.28 1.35
C LYS A 87 22.74 8.35 0.51
N GLU A 88 22.95 8.24 -0.81
CA GLU A 88 22.42 9.13 -1.84
C GLU A 88 20.93 9.40 -1.65
N THR A 89 20.60 10.68 -1.55
CA THR A 89 19.22 11.13 -1.34
C THR A 89 18.47 11.10 -2.66
N ILE A 90 17.22 10.60 -2.64
CA ILE A 90 16.35 10.66 -3.82
C ILE A 90 16.13 12.13 -4.20
N GLY A 91 16.52 12.47 -5.43
CA GLY A 91 16.36 13.82 -5.95
C GLY A 91 14.90 14.22 -6.12
N ARG A 92 14.64 15.52 -5.95
CA ARG A 92 13.28 16.09 -6.00
C ARG A 92 12.56 15.79 -7.32
N GLU A 93 13.32 15.71 -8.41
CA GLU A 93 12.83 15.43 -9.76
C GLU A 93 12.21 14.04 -9.87
N ASN A 94 12.77 13.03 -9.19
CA ASN A 94 12.20 11.68 -9.17
C ASN A 94 10.90 11.63 -8.39
N ILE A 95 10.85 12.33 -7.24
CA ILE A 95 9.64 12.45 -6.42
C ILE A 95 8.55 13.17 -7.22
N GLU A 96 8.88 14.31 -7.83
CA GLU A 96 7.95 15.10 -8.64
C GLU A 96 7.40 14.27 -9.81
N ALA A 97 8.27 13.60 -10.57
CA ALA A 97 7.86 12.77 -11.70
C ALA A 97 6.91 11.65 -11.28
N SER A 98 7.21 10.97 -10.17
CA SER A 98 6.39 9.88 -9.62
C SER A 98 5.00 10.36 -9.19
N VAL A 99 4.96 11.48 -8.45
CA VAL A 99 3.69 12.08 -8.01
C VAL A 99 2.87 12.58 -9.20
N ARG A 100 3.50 13.26 -10.17
CA ARG A 100 2.82 13.73 -11.38
C ARG A 100 2.25 12.59 -12.21
N LEU A 101 2.96 11.47 -12.32
CA LEU A 101 2.50 10.30 -13.05
C LEU A 101 1.25 9.68 -12.40
N VAL A 102 1.23 9.53 -11.08
CA VAL A 102 0.06 8.98 -10.36
C VAL A 102 -1.13 9.93 -10.40
N MET A 103 -0.89 11.23 -10.20
CA MET A 103 -1.95 12.24 -10.11
C MET A 103 -2.43 12.77 -11.48
N GLY A 104 -1.75 12.42 -12.57
CA GLY A 104 -2.05 12.92 -13.90
C GLY A 104 -3.29 12.28 -14.55
N ASP A 105 -3.63 12.83 -15.72
CA ASP A 105 -4.75 12.39 -16.57
C ASP A 105 -4.30 11.48 -17.73
N GLY A 106 -3.04 11.03 -17.71
CA GLY A 106 -2.50 10.13 -18.72
C GLY A 106 -3.09 8.71 -18.63
N GLU A 107 -2.94 7.95 -19.72
CA GLU A 107 -3.47 6.59 -19.83
C GLU A 107 -2.98 5.67 -18.71
N GLU A 108 -1.69 5.74 -18.38
CA GLU A 108 -1.12 4.90 -17.31
C GLU A 108 -1.73 5.24 -15.93
N ALA A 109 -1.96 6.53 -15.65
CA ALA A 109 -2.59 6.97 -14.41
C ALA A 109 -4.03 6.46 -14.30
N ALA A 110 -4.78 6.54 -15.40
CA ALA A 110 -6.14 6.00 -15.48
C ALA A 110 -6.15 4.47 -15.32
N ALA A 111 -5.20 3.77 -15.94
CA ALA A 111 -5.06 2.32 -15.85
C ALA A 111 -4.69 1.86 -14.43
N MET A 112 -3.80 2.57 -13.73
CA MET A 112 -3.49 2.32 -12.33
C MET A 112 -4.73 2.46 -11.44
N ARG A 113 -5.51 3.54 -11.62
CA ARG A 113 -6.75 3.79 -10.88
C ARG A 113 -7.79 2.69 -11.11
N LEU A 114 -7.91 2.18 -12.33
CA LEU A 114 -8.80 1.07 -12.64
C LEU A 114 -8.37 -0.21 -11.92
N ARG A 115 -7.09 -0.60 -12.05
CA ARG A 115 -6.55 -1.83 -11.43
C ARG A 115 -6.67 -1.81 -9.92
N VAL A 116 -6.34 -0.70 -9.26
CA VAL A 116 -6.43 -0.62 -7.79
C VAL A 116 -7.88 -0.62 -7.31
N LYS A 117 -8.83 -0.08 -8.10
CA LYS A 117 -10.26 -0.17 -7.78
C LYS A 117 -10.75 -1.61 -7.83
N GLU A 118 -10.35 -2.38 -8.84
CA GLU A 118 -10.68 -3.81 -8.94
C GLU A 118 -10.13 -4.60 -7.74
N LEU A 119 -8.89 -4.30 -7.32
CA LEU A 119 -8.28 -4.90 -6.14
C LEU A 119 -8.97 -4.49 -4.83
N SER A 120 -9.38 -3.24 -4.68
CA SER A 120 -10.18 -2.76 -3.54
C SER A 120 -11.51 -3.52 -3.45
N GLU A 121 -12.21 -3.69 -4.57
CA GLU A 121 -13.45 -4.46 -4.60
C GLU A 121 -13.22 -5.95 -4.28
N ALA A 122 -12.12 -6.53 -4.78
CA ALA A 122 -11.74 -7.91 -4.50
C ALA A 122 -11.36 -8.12 -3.03
N SER A 123 -10.62 -7.19 -2.41
CA SER A 123 -10.23 -7.28 -0.99
C SER A 123 -11.46 -7.26 -0.08
N MET A 124 -12.43 -6.38 -0.37
CA MET A 124 -13.70 -6.32 0.36
C MET A 124 -14.54 -7.59 0.18
N LYS A 125 -14.53 -8.20 -1.01
CA LYS A 125 -15.21 -9.48 -1.25
C LYS A 125 -14.55 -10.63 -0.50
N ALA A 126 -13.22 -10.67 -0.43
CA ALA A 126 -12.47 -11.76 0.19
C ALA A 126 -12.76 -11.92 1.69
N VAL A 127 -13.03 -10.82 2.40
CA VAL A 127 -13.25 -10.82 3.86
C VAL A 127 -14.72 -10.95 4.28
N ARG A 128 -15.67 -10.81 3.33
CA ARG A 128 -17.11 -10.95 3.60
C ARG A 128 -17.52 -12.42 3.68
N GLU A 129 -18.75 -12.66 4.13
CA GLU A 129 -19.35 -14.00 4.10
C GLU A 129 -19.36 -14.56 2.67
N GLY A 130 -18.92 -15.82 2.54
CA GLY A 130 -18.68 -16.46 1.23
C GLY A 130 -17.37 -16.07 0.54
N GLY A 131 -16.57 -15.17 1.13
CA GLY A 131 -15.27 -14.75 0.62
C GLY A 131 -14.14 -15.73 0.93
N SER A 132 -13.05 -15.66 0.16
CA SER A 132 -11.92 -16.58 0.25
C SER A 132 -11.15 -16.48 1.58
N SER A 133 -10.84 -15.28 2.06
CA SER A 133 -10.14 -15.09 3.34
C SER A 133 -11.01 -15.50 4.52
N LYS A 134 -12.31 -15.24 4.46
CA LYS A 134 -13.27 -15.69 5.47
C LYS A 134 -13.34 -17.21 5.52
N ALA A 135 -13.45 -17.87 4.37
CA ALA A 135 -13.46 -19.33 4.27
C ALA A 135 -12.16 -19.93 4.82
N ASN A 136 -11.00 -19.39 4.45
CA ASN A 136 -9.71 -19.88 4.91
C ASN A 136 -9.54 -19.81 6.44
N ILE A 137 -10.05 -18.76 7.08
CA ILE A 137 -10.06 -18.68 8.55
C ILE A 137 -10.97 -19.75 9.17
N HIS A 138 -12.14 -20.02 8.57
CA HIS A 138 -13.02 -21.10 9.03
C HIS A 138 -12.35 -22.46 8.90
N ASP A 139 -11.72 -22.75 7.77
CA ASP A 139 -11.02 -24.01 7.53
C ASP A 139 -9.90 -24.22 8.55
N PHE A 140 -9.09 -23.17 8.79
CA PHE A 140 -8.05 -23.18 9.80
C PHE A 140 -8.59 -23.50 11.21
N LEU A 141 -9.72 -22.87 11.61
CA LEU A 141 -10.33 -23.11 12.92
C LEU A 141 -10.91 -24.53 13.04
N ASN A 142 -11.45 -25.07 11.95
CA ASN A 142 -11.97 -26.45 11.90
C ASN A 142 -10.84 -27.47 12.04
N GLU A 143 -9.70 -27.23 11.37
CA GLU A 143 -8.50 -28.06 11.48
C GLU A 143 -7.99 -28.08 12.93
N LEU A 144 -7.84 -26.90 13.55
CA LEU A 144 -7.43 -26.78 14.95
C LEU A 144 -8.38 -27.51 15.90
N SER A 145 -9.69 -27.43 15.66
CA SER A 145 -10.71 -28.09 16.47
C SER A 145 -10.63 -29.62 16.34
N THR A 146 -10.34 -30.12 15.14
CA THR A 146 -10.15 -31.54 14.85
C THR A 146 -8.91 -32.06 15.57
N LEU A 147 -7.77 -31.36 15.44
CA LEU A 147 -6.52 -31.71 16.13
C LEU A 147 -6.67 -31.74 17.65
N ARG A 148 -7.39 -30.76 18.23
CA ARG A 148 -7.67 -30.73 19.67
C ARG A 148 -8.48 -31.93 20.14
N SER A 149 -9.42 -32.39 19.33
CA SER A 149 -10.28 -33.54 19.66
C SER A 149 -9.50 -34.85 19.60
N LEU A 150 -8.62 -35.01 18.60
CA LEU A 150 -7.72 -36.15 18.47
C LEU A 150 -6.72 -36.26 19.62
N ARG A 151 -6.27 -35.14 20.20
CA ARG A 151 -5.36 -35.14 21.36
C ARG A 151 -6.02 -35.56 22.68
N LYS A 152 -7.37 -35.52 22.75
CA LYS A 152 -8.14 -35.88 23.95
C LYS A 152 -8.65 -37.33 23.92
N ALA A 153 -8.59 -38.00 22.78
CA ALA A 153 -8.89 -39.42 22.61
C ALA A 153 -7.63 -40.26 22.91
#